data_AF-A0A7J9IMD4-F1
#
_entry.id   AF-A0A7J9IMD4-F1
#
_cell.length_a   1.000
_cell.length_b   1.000
_cell.length_c   1.000
_cell.angle_alpha   90.00
_cell.angle_beta   90.00
_cell.angle_gamma   90.00
#
_symmetry.space_group_name_H-M   'P 1'
#
loop_
_entity.id
_entity.type
_entity.pdbx_description
1 polymer ?
#
loop_
_entity_poly.entity_id
_entity_poly.type
_entity_poly.pdbx_seq_one_letter_code
_entity_poly.pdbx_strand_id
1 'polypeptide(L)'
;MLVVDPMKRMTIPEIRQHPWFQAHLPRYLAVPPPDSMQQAKKIDEEILQEVIRMGFDRNHLVESLRNRIQNEGTVAYYLLLDNLFRVSSGYLGAEFQESMESGFNRIHPNEPTVPAVGHRLTGYADYQTMGLRGLERKWALGLQSRAHPREIMTEVLKAFQELNVYWKKIGHYNMKCRWLASIPGLNEGLVNNPVHNNNHYFGDELTIIENDGVSRAPNVVKFEVQLYKTREEKYLLDLQRVEGPQFLFLDLCAAFLAQLRVL
;
A
#
# COMPACT_ATOMS: atom_id res chain seq x y z
N MET A 1 4.29 -20.33 7.97
CA MET A 1 2.99 -19.75 7.55
C MET A 1 2.35 -20.49 6.38
N LEU A 2 3.04 -20.77 5.27
CA LEU A 2 2.48 -21.47 4.09
C LEU A 2 2.39 -23.01 4.27
N VAL A 3 1.88 -23.48 5.42
CA VAL A 3 1.64 -24.91 5.67
C VAL A 3 0.23 -25.25 5.18
N VAL A 4 0.11 -26.32 4.40
CA VAL A 4 -1.17 -26.77 3.80
C VAL A 4 -2.20 -27.10 4.89
N ASP A 5 -1.83 -27.99 5.81
CA ASP A 5 -2.64 -28.37 6.97
C ASP A 5 -2.84 -27.17 7.92
N PRO A 6 -4.08 -26.70 8.15
CA PRO A 6 -4.34 -25.55 9.02
C PRO A 6 -4.04 -25.85 10.49
N MET A 7 -4.19 -27.09 10.96
CA MET A 7 -3.92 -27.47 12.36
C MET A 7 -2.42 -27.53 12.68
N LYS A 8 -1.57 -27.59 11.65
CA LYS A 8 -0.11 -27.52 11.74
C LYS A 8 0.46 -26.17 11.30
N ARG A 9 -0.40 -25.19 11.01
CA ARG A 9 0.01 -23.86 10.54
C ARG A 9 0.34 -22.96 11.72
N MET A 10 1.59 -22.47 11.72
CA MET A 10 2.12 -21.60 12.78
C MET A 10 1.18 -20.45 13.16
N THR A 11 0.85 -20.34 14.44
CA THR A 11 -0.11 -19.37 14.99
C THR A 11 0.52 -17.99 15.22
N ILE A 12 -0.29 -16.94 15.48
CA ILE A 12 0.25 -15.59 15.78
C ILE A 12 1.16 -15.58 17.03
N PRO A 13 0.81 -16.23 18.16
CA PRO A 13 1.74 -16.37 19.30
C PRO A 13 3.07 -17.03 18.94
N GLU A 14 3.06 -18.06 18.09
CA GLU A 14 4.28 -18.73 17.61
C GLU A 14 5.08 -17.84 16.64
N ILE A 15 4.42 -17.07 15.76
CA ILE A 15 5.07 -16.06 14.92
C ILE A 15 5.80 -15.03 15.78
N ARG A 16 5.19 -14.54 16.87
CA ARG A 16 5.84 -13.59 17.81
C ARG A 16 7.06 -14.18 18.53
N GLN A 17 7.16 -15.51 18.61
CA GLN A 17 8.30 -16.23 19.20
C GLN A 17 9.37 -16.61 18.17
N HIS A 18 9.09 -16.48 16.87
CA HIS A 18 10.00 -16.90 15.81
C HIS A 18 11.21 -15.96 15.69
N PRO A 19 12.47 -16.46 15.65
CA PRO A 19 13.67 -15.62 15.66
C PRO A 19 13.70 -14.55 14.56
N TRP A 20 13.22 -14.88 13.35
CA TRP A 20 13.13 -13.92 12.24
C TRP A 20 12.16 -12.75 12.52
N PHE A 21 11.09 -12.98 13.30
CA PHE A 21 10.13 -11.92 13.66
C PHE A 21 10.66 -11.04 14.79
N GLN A 22 11.50 -11.58 15.68
CA GLN A 22 12.10 -10.84 16.79
C GLN A 22 13.31 -9.98 16.37
N ALA A 23 13.96 -10.32 15.25
CA ALA A 23 15.09 -9.57 14.72
C ALA A 23 14.68 -8.13 14.35
N HIS A 24 15.19 -7.15 15.12
CA HIS A 24 14.86 -5.73 14.99
C HIS A 24 13.37 -5.40 15.19
N LEU A 25 12.63 -6.21 15.97
CA LEU A 25 11.22 -5.94 16.28
C LEU A 25 11.08 -4.63 17.10
N PRO A 26 10.38 -3.59 16.57
CA PRO A 26 10.16 -2.36 17.32
C PRO A 26 9.37 -2.60 18.62
N ARG A 27 9.68 -1.83 19.67
CA ARG A 27 9.12 -2.05 21.01
C ARG A 27 7.59 -1.95 21.03
N TYR A 28 7.01 -1.03 20.25
CA TYR A 28 5.55 -0.89 20.15
C TYR A 28 4.83 -2.12 19.54
N LEU A 29 5.52 -2.97 18.76
CA LEU A 29 4.97 -4.24 18.26
C LEU A 29 5.23 -5.41 19.21
N ALA A 30 6.30 -5.34 20.00
CA ALA A 30 6.65 -6.36 21.00
C ALA A 30 5.62 -6.41 22.15
N VAL A 31 5.05 -5.27 22.55
CA VAL A 31 3.93 -5.20 23.48
C VAL A 31 2.64 -5.70 22.80
N PRO A 32 1.82 -6.57 23.43
CA PRO A 32 0.48 -6.87 22.91
C PRO A 32 -0.34 -5.57 22.91
N PRO A 33 -1.10 -5.25 21.85
CA PRO A 33 -1.95 -4.06 21.89
C PRO A 33 -2.88 -4.17 23.11
N PRO A 34 -2.96 -3.13 23.97
CA PRO A 34 -3.86 -3.15 25.12
C PRO A 34 -5.27 -3.47 24.65
N ASP A 35 -5.95 -4.37 25.36
CA ASP A 35 -7.22 -4.99 24.94
C ASP A 35 -8.11 -3.97 24.21
N SER A 36 -8.25 -4.15 22.89
CA SER A 36 -8.97 -3.18 22.06
C SER A 36 -10.44 -3.09 22.47
N MET A 37 -10.95 -4.15 23.13
CA MET A 37 -12.27 -4.19 23.77
C MET A 37 -12.37 -3.38 25.07
N GLN A 38 -11.27 -3.16 25.79
CA GLN A 38 -11.24 -2.30 27.00
C GLN A 38 -11.06 -0.83 26.60
N GLN A 39 -10.15 -0.52 25.67
CA GLN A 39 -10.00 0.84 25.17
C GLN A 39 -11.27 1.35 24.46
N ALA A 40 -11.89 0.53 23.60
CA ALA A 40 -13.15 0.89 22.94
C ALA A 40 -14.39 0.94 23.87
N LYS A 41 -14.25 0.67 25.18
CA LYS A 41 -15.29 0.92 26.19
C LYS A 41 -15.11 2.25 26.91
N LYS A 42 -13.93 2.87 26.84
CA LYS A 42 -13.70 4.19 27.43
C LYS A 42 -14.16 5.26 26.44
N ILE A 43 -15.37 5.77 26.64
CA ILE A 43 -15.83 6.99 25.97
C ILE A 43 -15.00 8.16 26.53
N ASP A 44 -14.47 8.97 25.63
CA ASP A 44 -13.79 10.21 25.96
C ASP A 44 -14.84 11.31 26.16
N GLU A 45 -14.97 11.80 27.40
CA GLU A 45 -15.99 12.80 27.73
C GLU A 45 -15.69 14.17 27.10
N GLU A 46 -14.44 14.54 26.83
CA GLU A 46 -14.12 15.82 26.18
C GLU A 46 -14.66 15.83 24.75
N ILE A 47 -14.39 14.76 24.00
CA ILE A 47 -14.89 14.60 22.64
C ILE A 47 -16.41 14.39 22.63
N LEU A 48 -16.96 13.69 23.62
CA LEU A 48 -18.41 13.55 23.76
C LEU A 48 -19.10 14.92 23.91
N GLN A 49 -18.57 15.81 24.76
CA GLN A 49 -19.10 17.17 24.90
C GLN A 49 -18.96 18.00 23.62
N GLU A 50 -17.85 17.83 22.89
CA GLU A 50 -17.66 18.51 21.60
C GLU A 50 -18.73 18.09 20.56
N VAL A 51 -19.07 16.79 20.48
CA VAL A 51 -20.15 16.31 19.60
C VAL A 51 -21.53 16.77 20.09
N ILE A 52 -21.78 16.78 21.40
CA ILE A 52 -23.04 17.32 21.96
C ILE A 52 -23.19 18.80 21.59
N ARG A 53 -22.11 19.58 21.62
CA ARG A 53 -22.09 20.99 21.19
C ARG A 53 -22.44 21.18 19.71
N MET A 54 -22.22 20.16 18.86
CA MET A 54 -22.64 20.16 17.46
C MET A 54 -24.15 19.85 17.27
N GLY A 55 -24.90 19.60 18.35
CA GLY A 55 -26.35 19.43 18.33
C GLY A 55 -26.86 17.98 18.47
N PHE A 56 -25.98 17.01 18.76
CA PHE A 56 -26.37 15.62 18.98
C PHE A 56 -26.85 15.38 20.42
N ASP A 57 -27.93 14.60 20.60
CA ASP A 57 -28.40 14.23 21.94
C ASP A 57 -27.41 13.32 22.67
N ARG A 58 -27.13 13.65 23.94
CA ARG A 58 -26.15 12.93 24.78
C ARG A 58 -26.55 11.48 25.03
N ASN A 59 -27.83 11.21 25.30
CA ASN A 59 -28.28 9.87 25.70
C ASN A 59 -28.22 8.93 24.50
N HIS A 60 -28.77 9.34 23.37
CA HIS A 60 -28.73 8.62 22.11
C HIS A 60 -27.29 8.40 21.61
N LEU A 61 -26.40 9.40 21.74
CA LEU A 61 -24.99 9.26 21.36
C LEU A 61 -24.24 8.27 22.27
N VAL A 62 -24.39 8.37 23.59
CA VAL A 62 -23.75 7.44 24.54
C VAL A 62 -24.25 6.00 24.34
N GLU A 63 -25.54 5.81 24.09
CA GLU A 63 -26.12 4.51 23.75
C GLU A 63 -25.54 3.97 22.43
N SER A 64 -25.49 4.81 21.39
CA SER A 64 -24.92 4.45 20.08
C SER A 64 -23.45 4.03 20.18
N LEU A 65 -22.64 4.77 20.95
CA LEU A 65 -21.22 4.45 21.18
C LEU A 65 -21.04 3.14 21.95
N ARG A 66 -21.85 2.89 22.99
CA ARG A 66 -21.83 1.63 23.76
C ARG A 66 -22.24 0.43 22.91
N ASN A 67 -23.27 0.59 22.09
CA ASN A 67 -23.82 -0.47 21.25
C ASN A 67 -23.11 -0.60 19.88
N ARG A 68 -22.11 0.26 19.60
CA ARG A 68 -21.36 0.34 18.32
C ARG A 68 -22.26 0.54 17.09
N ILE A 69 -23.35 1.28 17.25
CA ILE A 69 -24.26 1.64 16.17
C ILE A 69 -23.59 2.73 15.32
N GLN A 70 -23.52 2.54 14.01
CA GLN A 70 -23.03 3.56 13.08
C GLN A 70 -24.15 4.56 12.75
N ASN A 71 -23.92 5.82 13.09
CA ASN A 71 -24.78 6.97 12.76
C ASN A 71 -23.96 8.27 12.76
N GLU A 72 -24.54 9.37 12.31
CA GLU A 72 -23.85 10.67 12.15
C GLU A 72 -23.12 11.13 13.43
N GLY A 73 -23.72 10.96 14.60
CA GLY A 73 -23.12 11.36 15.88
C GLY A 73 -21.91 10.50 16.26
N THR A 74 -21.98 9.17 16.08
CA THR A 74 -20.82 8.29 16.30
C THR A 74 -19.72 8.52 15.26
N VAL A 75 -20.05 8.83 14.01
CA VAL A 75 -19.07 9.21 12.99
C VAL A 75 -18.37 10.51 13.36
N ALA A 76 -19.11 11.54 13.78
CA ALA A 76 -18.54 12.80 14.28
C ALA A 76 -17.61 12.57 15.47
N TYR A 77 -18.03 11.76 16.45
CA TYR A 77 -17.21 11.36 17.60
C TYR A 77 -15.90 10.68 17.18
N TYR A 78 -15.95 9.66 16.32
CA TYR A 78 -14.74 8.94 15.90
C TYR A 78 -13.81 9.78 15.01
N LEU A 79 -14.35 10.73 14.21
CA LEU A 79 -13.54 11.67 13.44
C LEU A 79 -12.78 12.67 14.33
N LEU A 80 -13.43 13.19 15.38
CA LEU A 80 -12.77 14.04 16.37
C LEU A 80 -11.74 13.27 17.19
N LEU A 81 -12.04 12.00 17.55
CA LEU A 81 -11.12 11.09 18.24
C LEU A 81 -9.86 10.81 17.40
N ASP A 82 -10.00 10.50 16.11
CA ASP A 82 -8.86 10.32 15.20
C ASP A 82 -8.05 11.63 15.04
N ASN A 83 -8.70 12.78 14.98
CA ASN A 83 -8.01 14.08 14.90
C ASN A 83 -7.18 14.36 16.16
N LEU A 84 -7.76 14.17 17.36
CA LEU A 84 -7.05 14.35 18.63
C LEU A 84 -5.84 13.42 18.72
N PHE A 85 -6.01 12.13 18.40
CA PHE A 85 -4.89 11.19 18.41
C PHE A 85 -3.87 11.42 17.28
N ARG A 86 -4.25 11.94 16.12
CA ARG A 86 -3.29 12.35 15.08
C ARG A 86 -2.37 13.48 15.53
N VAL A 87 -2.90 14.43 16.32
CA VAL A 87 -2.11 15.56 16.85
C VAL A 87 -1.29 15.14 18.08
N SER A 88 -1.83 14.26 18.93
CA SER A 88 -1.15 13.81 20.16
C SER A 88 -0.31 12.54 20.01
N SER A 89 -0.36 11.81 18.90
CA SER A 89 0.46 10.61 18.66
C SER A 89 1.90 10.95 18.28
N GLY A 90 2.64 11.52 19.24
CA GLY A 90 4.10 11.50 19.26
C GLY A 90 4.69 10.08 19.36
N TYR A 91 3.85 9.06 19.57
CA TYR A 91 4.23 7.66 19.73
C TYR A 91 4.87 7.04 18.47
N LEU A 92 4.64 7.62 17.28
CA LEU A 92 5.33 7.25 16.04
C LEU A 92 6.42 8.25 15.61
N GLY A 93 6.51 9.41 16.26
CA GLY A 93 7.47 10.45 15.91
C GLY A 93 8.87 10.23 16.49
N ALA A 94 8.97 9.64 17.68
CA ALA A 94 10.24 9.49 18.39
C ALA A 94 11.13 8.34 17.85
N GLU A 95 10.56 7.22 17.44
CA GLU A 95 11.34 6.01 17.10
C GLU A 95 12.07 6.08 15.74
N PHE A 96 11.68 7.00 14.84
CA PHE A 96 12.42 7.22 13.58
C PHE A 96 13.86 7.72 13.81
N GLN A 97 14.12 8.33 14.97
CA GLN A 97 15.44 8.78 15.39
C GLN A 97 16.27 7.64 16.01
N GLU A 98 15.67 6.83 16.92
CA GLU A 98 16.34 5.77 17.69
C GLU A 98 16.94 4.66 16.77
N SER A 99 16.28 4.38 15.63
CA SER A 99 16.78 3.43 14.63
C SER A 99 17.97 3.94 13.81
N MET A 100 18.22 5.26 13.75
CA MET A 100 19.44 5.81 13.13
C MET A 100 20.59 5.94 14.13
N GLU A 101 20.29 6.26 15.38
CA GLU A 101 21.31 6.46 16.43
C GLU A 101 21.94 5.15 16.92
N SER A 102 21.19 4.04 16.88
CA SER A 102 21.71 2.70 17.24
C SER A 102 22.83 2.18 16.33
N GLY A 103 23.09 2.84 15.18
CA GLY A 103 24.13 2.43 14.22
C GLY A 103 25.55 2.94 14.51
N PHE A 104 25.73 3.87 15.45
CA PHE A 104 27.03 4.48 15.73
C PHE A 104 27.32 4.61 17.23
N ASN A 105 28.58 4.28 17.59
CA ASN A 105 29.21 4.46 18.91
C ASN A 105 28.90 3.41 19.99
N ARG A 106 29.57 2.25 19.89
CA ARG A 106 30.08 1.56 21.08
C ARG A 106 31.51 1.05 20.89
N ILE A 107 32.44 2.01 20.85
CA ILE A 107 33.88 1.70 21.00
C ILE A 107 34.11 1.31 22.45
N HIS A 108 34.35 0.02 22.70
CA HIS A 108 34.91 -0.47 23.96
C HIS A 108 36.44 -0.54 23.82
N PRO A 109 37.21 0.29 24.55
CA PRO A 109 38.64 0.06 24.73
C PRO A 109 38.91 -0.96 25.85
N ASN A 110 40.07 -1.62 25.77
CA ASN A 110 40.67 -2.56 26.71
C ASN A 110 40.17 -4.03 26.66
N GLU A 111 40.99 -4.91 26.07
CA GLU A 111 41.69 -5.98 26.82
C GLU A 111 42.92 -6.48 26.02
N PRO A 112 43.94 -7.10 26.66
CA PRO A 112 45.29 -7.24 26.08
C PRO A 112 45.58 -8.56 25.34
N THR A 113 46.70 -8.54 24.59
CA THR A 113 47.46 -9.67 24.02
C THR A 113 47.80 -10.75 25.07
N VAL A 114 48.05 -12.06 24.82
CA VAL A 114 48.73 -12.88 23.75
C VAL A 114 48.37 -14.39 24.01
N PRO A 115 48.93 -15.43 23.34
CA PRO A 115 49.15 -15.74 21.92
C PRO A 115 48.54 -17.13 21.52
N ALA A 116 48.85 -17.65 20.32
CA ALA A 116 48.18 -18.80 19.70
C ALA A 116 48.73 -20.22 20.03
N VAL A 117 47.79 -21.17 20.25
CA VAL A 117 47.79 -22.62 19.90
C VAL A 117 46.30 -23.06 19.80
N GLY A 118 45.82 -23.95 18.93
CA GLY A 118 46.39 -24.59 17.74
C GLY A 118 45.74 -25.96 17.41
N HIS A 119 45.39 -26.22 16.14
CA HIS A 119 44.80 -27.47 15.57
C HIS A 119 43.34 -27.83 16.00
N ARG A 120 42.46 -28.43 15.15
CA ARG A 120 42.30 -28.54 13.67
C ARG A 120 40.88 -29.06 13.36
N LEU A 121 40.54 -29.21 12.06
CA LEU A 121 39.26 -29.67 11.44
C LEU A 121 38.31 -28.50 11.09
N THR A 122 38.39 -27.86 9.91
CA THR A 122 38.27 -28.36 8.52
C THR A 122 36.83 -28.71 8.13
N GLY A 123 36.20 -27.82 7.33
CA GLY A 123 35.03 -28.14 6.51
C GLY A 123 33.85 -27.20 6.67
N TYR A 124 33.89 -26.02 6.04
CA TYR A 124 32.88 -25.56 5.07
C TYR A 124 33.40 -24.33 4.32
N ALA A 125 32.85 -24.05 3.14
CA ALA A 125 33.48 -23.18 2.14
C ALA A 125 33.58 -21.71 2.55
N ASP A 126 34.73 -21.13 2.21
CA ASP A 126 35.06 -19.72 2.31
C ASP A 126 34.24 -18.91 1.29
N TYR A 127 33.19 -18.23 1.75
CA TYR A 127 32.61 -17.11 1.01
C TYR A 127 33.15 -15.81 1.60
N GLN A 128 34.23 -15.36 0.96
CA GLN A 128 34.85 -14.06 1.12
C GLN A 128 33.78 -12.98 1.33
N THR A 129 33.80 -12.34 2.50
CA THR A 129 32.94 -11.20 2.82
C THR A 129 33.45 -9.96 2.07
N MET A 130 33.33 -9.99 0.74
CA MET A 130 33.47 -8.79 -0.08
C MET A 130 32.37 -7.81 0.33
N GLY A 131 32.79 -6.57 0.62
CA GLY A 131 31.98 -5.61 1.35
C GLY A 131 30.69 -5.24 0.64
N LEU A 132 29.57 -5.81 1.11
CA LEU A 132 28.24 -5.20 0.97
C LEU A 132 28.16 -3.93 1.83
N ARG A 133 28.87 -2.88 1.41
CA ARG A 133 28.33 -1.53 1.60
C ARG A 133 27.07 -1.46 0.75
N GLY A 134 25.96 -1.91 1.33
CA GLY A 134 24.66 -1.83 0.68
C GLY A 134 24.42 -0.39 0.28
N LEU A 135 24.26 -0.15 -1.02
CA LEU A 135 23.67 1.09 -1.51
C LEU A 135 22.28 1.16 -0.87
N GLU A 136 22.11 2.04 0.12
CA GLU A 136 20.81 2.31 0.72
C GLU A 136 19.84 2.68 -0.40
N ARG A 137 18.96 1.74 -0.74
CA ARG A 137 17.92 1.95 -1.75
C ARG A 137 16.85 2.83 -1.11
N LYS A 138 17.09 4.14 -1.14
CA LYS A 138 16.16 5.15 -0.69
C LYS A 138 14.94 5.10 -1.61
N TRP A 139 13.80 4.71 -1.02
CA TRP A 139 12.51 4.78 -1.70
C TRP A 139 12.16 6.24 -1.98
N ALA A 140 11.54 6.47 -3.14
CA ALA A 140 11.01 7.77 -3.52
C ALA A 140 9.50 7.63 -3.81
N LEU A 141 8.75 8.69 -3.49
CA LEU A 141 7.37 8.83 -3.96
C LEU A 141 7.40 9.34 -5.41
N GLY A 142 6.63 8.71 -6.29
CA GLY A 142 6.42 9.12 -7.68
C GLY A 142 7.71 9.35 -8.48
N LEU A 143 7.64 10.29 -9.44
CA LEU A 143 8.76 10.69 -10.29
C LEU A 143 9.02 12.18 -10.19
N GLN A 144 10.25 12.55 -9.86
CA GLN A 144 10.66 13.96 -9.79
C GLN A 144 11.30 14.41 -11.11
N SER A 145 10.90 15.58 -11.61
CA SER A 145 11.49 16.21 -12.78
C SER A 145 11.69 17.71 -12.55
N ARG A 146 12.65 18.28 -13.28
CA ARG A 146 12.90 19.74 -13.36
C ARG A 146 12.34 20.37 -14.64
N ALA A 147 11.79 19.58 -15.56
CA ALA A 147 11.21 20.06 -16.80
C ALA A 147 9.97 20.94 -16.56
N HIS A 148 9.58 21.74 -17.56
CA HIS A 148 8.41 22.60 -17.42
C HIS A 148 7.13 21.74 -17.35
N PRO A 149 6.11 22.06 -16.52
CA PRO A 149 4.91 21.20 -16.35
C PRO A 149 4.22 20.81 -17.65
N ARG A 150 4.23 21.71 -18.64
CA ARG A 150 3.68 21.45 -19.98
C ARG A 150 4.42 20.32 -20.72
N GLU A 151 5.74 20.26 -20.58
CA GLU A 151 6.60 19.24 -21.19
C GLU A 151 6.40 17.91 -20.50
N ILE A 152 6.43 17.90 -19.15
CA ILE A 152 6.13 16.71 -18.34
C ILE A 152 4.79 16.10 -18.76
N MET A 153 3.72 16.91 -18.76
CA MET A 153 2.39 16.43 -19.14
C MET A 153 2.31 15.98 -20.61
N THR A 154 3.15 16.53 -21.50
CA THR A 154 3.23 16.09 -22.90
C THR A 154 3.85 14.69 -23.01
N GLU A 155 4.94 14.40 -22.29
CA GLU A 155 5.53 13.05 -22.26
C GLU A 155 4.61 12.03 -21.56
N VAL A 156 3.92 12.42 -20.49
CA VAL A 156 2.88 11.58 -19.84
C VAL A 156 1.80 11.17 -20.84
N LEU A 157 1.28 12.13 -21.61
CA LEU A 157 0.22 11.88 -22.60
C LEU A 157 0.70 11.01 -23.77
N LYS A 158 1.95 11.19 -24.25
CA LYS A 158 2.56 10.29 -25.25
C LYS A 158 2.67 8.86 -24.72
N ALA A 159 3.22 8.68 -23.51
CA ALA A 159 3.35 7.36 -22.88
C ALA A 159 1.99 6.68 -22.68
N PHE A 160 0.94 7.44 -22.37
CA PHE A 160 -0.44 6.92 -22.31
C PHE A 160 -0.98 6.46 -23.67
N GLN A 161 -0.67 7.16 -24.75
CA GLN A 161 -1.06 6.75 -26.11
C GLN A 161 -0.40 5.42 -26.49
N GLU A 162 0.91 5.30 -26.32
CA GLU A 162 1.66 4.06 -26.63
C GLU A 162 1.16 2.86 -25.80
N LEU A 163 0.76 3.08 -24.54
CA LEU A 163 0.25 2.04 -23.65
C LEU A 163 -1.26 1.78 -23.78
N ASN A 164 -1.96 2.45 -24.71
CA ASN A 164 -3.42 2.36 -24.88
C ASN A 164 -4.20 2.64 -23.57
N VAL A 165 -3.69 3.58 -22.77
CA VAL A 165 -4.40 4.11 -21.60
C VAL A 165 -5.48 5.08 -22.07
N TYR A 166 -6.69 4.98 -21.53
CA TYR A 166 -7.73 5.99 -21.70
C TYR A 166 -7.72 6.94 -20.50
N TRP A 167 -7.85 8.26 -20.71
CA TRP A 167 -7.86 9.23 -19.62
C TRP A 167 -8.96 10.28 -19.75
N LYS A 168 -9.40 10.79 -18.61
CA LYS A 168 -10.29 11.94 -18.46
C LYS A 168 -9.60 13.01 -17.63
N LYS A 169 -9.46 14.21 -18.20
CA LYS A 169 -8.96 15.39 -17.48
C LYS A 169 -9.98 15.83 -16.43
N ILE A 170 -9.51 16.04 -15.19
CA ILE A 170 -10.31 16.60 -14.08
C ILE A 170 -9.81 18.01 -13.73
N GLY A 171 -8.49 18.22 -13.79
CA GLY A 171 -7.85 19.52 -13.57
C GLY A 171 -6.71 19.77 -14.57
N HIS A 172 -6.02 20.91 -14.48
CA HIS A 172 -4.89 21.21 -15.38
C HIS A 172 -3.77 20.17 -15.33
N TYR A 173 -3.59 19.57 -14.15
CA TYR A 173 -2.52 18.62 -13.81
C TYR A 173 -3.06 17.35 -13.13
N ASN A 174 -4.37 17.08 -13.25
CA ASN A 174 -5.05 15.92 -12.67
C ASN A 174 -5.84 15.17 -13.75
N MET A 175 -5.64 13.86 -13.83
CA MET A 175 -6.34 12.98 -14.78
C MET A 175 -6.72 11.66 -14.12
N LYS A 176 -7.97 11.21 -14.33
CA LYS A 176 -8.39 9.84 -14.01
C LYS A 176 -8.23 8.97 -15.23
N CYS A 177 -7.56 7.85 -15.07
CA CYS A 177 -7.09 6.98 -16.14
C CYS A 177 -7.65 5.56 -15.99
N ARG A 178 -7.85 4.89 -17.12
CA ARG A 178 -8.29 3.50 -17.24
C ARG A 178 -7.40 2.79 -18.23
N TRP A 179 -6.71 1.76 -17.77
CA TRP A 179 -5.94 0.86 -18.60
C TRP A 179 -6.62 -0.51 -18.68
N LEU A 180 -6.53 -1.16 -19.83
CA LEU A 180 -7.01 -2.52 -20.06
C LEU A 180 -5.78 -3.37 -20.42
N ALA A 181 -5.36 -4.26 -19.52
CA ALA A 181 -4.22 -5.12 -19.81
C ALA A 181 -4.64 -6.21 -20.81
N SER A 182 -4.36 -5.99 -22.09
CA SER A 182 -4.54 -6.97 -23.16
C SER A 182 -3.72 -8.22 -22.86
N ILE A 183 -4.39 -9.35 -22.59
CA ILE A 183 -3.73 -10.65 -22.56
C ILE A 183 -3.42 -11.02 -24.02
N PRO A 184 -2.15 -11.28 -24.39
CA PRO A 184 -1.84 -11.86 -25.69
C PRO A 184 -2.50 -13.23 -25.81
N GLY A 185 -3.39 -13.41 -26.80
CA GLY A 185 -4.05 -14.69 -27.10
C GLY A 185 -5.57 -14.76 -26.90
N LEU A 186 -6.26 -13.70 -26.43
CA LEU A 186 -7.74 -13.72 -26.35
C LEU A 186 -8.45 -12.88 -27.43
N ASN A 187 -7.77 -11.91 -28.05
CA ASN A 187 -8.38 -10.94 -28.98
C ASN A 187 -8.17 -11.23 -30.48
N GLU A 188 -7.42 -12.27 -30.87
CA GLU A 188 -7.22 -12.62 -32.29
C GLU A 188 -8.45 -13.31 -32.93
N GLY A 189 -9.47 -13.67 -32.15
CA GLY A 189 -10.64 -14.42 -32.62
C GLY A 189 -11.86 -13.61 -33.06
N LEU A 190 -11.89 -12.27 -32.89
CA LEU A 190 -13.11 -11.47 -33.09
C LEU A 190 -12.97 -10.23 -33.99
N VAL A 191 -12.09 -10.29 -34.99
CA VAL A 191 -12.13 -9.38 -36.13
C VAL A 191 -11.90 -10.18 -37.40
N ASN A 192 -12.99 -10.53 -38.10
CA ASN A 192 -13.12 -10.64 -39.57
C ASN A 192 -14.43 -11.37 -39.96
N ASN A 193 -15.44 -10.62 -40.40
CA ASN A 193 -16.10 -10.83 -41.71
C ASN A 193 -17.33 -9.89 -41.90
N PRO A 194 -17.58 -9.37 -43.12
CA PRO A 194 -18.68 -8.45 -43.40
C PRO A 194 -19.97 -9.12 -43.92
N VAL A 195 -21.11 -8.57 -43.49
CA VAL A 195 -22.44 -8.48 -44.14
C VAL A 195 -22.86 -9.58 -45.16
N HIS A 196 -23.75 -10.51 -44.75
CA HIS A 196 -25.13 -10.61 -45.30
C HIS A 196 -26.01 -11.75 -44.72
N ASN A 197 -27.27 -11.37 -44.44
CA ASN A 197 -28.53 -12.13 -44.62
C ASN A 197 -29.10 -13.12 -43.56
N ASN A 198 -30.36 -12.82 -43.20
CA ASN A 198 -31.48 -13.65 -42.73
C ASN A 198 -31.47 -14.45 -41.41
N ASN A 199 -32.27 -13.93 -40.48
CA ASN A 199 -33.29 -14.60 -39.65
C ASN A 199 -33.27 -16.14 -39.54
N HIS A 200 -33.04 -16.64 -38.32
CA HIS A 200 -33.99 -17.59 -37.76
C HIS A 200 -34.21 -17.33 -36.26
N TYR A 201 -35.49 -17.29 -35.89
CA TYR A 201 -35.98 -17.07 -34.53
C TYR A 201 -36.24 -18.45 -33.93
N PHE A 202 -35.52 -18.87 -32.91
CA PHE A 202 -35.97 -19.91 -31.99
C PHE A 202 -35.25 -19.73 -30.66
N GLY A 203 -36.02 -19.42 -29.62
CA GLY A 203 -35.54 -19.59 -28.26
C GLY A 203 -35.69 -21.05 -27.85
N ASP A 204 -34.79 -21.53 -27.01
CA ASP A 204 -35.21 -22.13 -25.74
C ASP A 204 -34.06 -22.08 -24.73
N GLU A 205 -34.43 -22.27 -23.48
CA GLU A 205 -33.61 -22.03 -22.30
C GLU A 205 -32.40 -22.98 -22.23
N LEU A 206 -31.23 -22.45 -21.85
CA LEU A 206 -30.27 -23.23 -21.08
C LEU A 206 -30.22 -22.70 -19.65
N THR A 207 -30.86 -23.49 -18.80
CA THR A 207 -31.08 -23.29 -17.39
C THR A 207 -29.77 -23.13 -16.60
N ILE A 208 -29.73 -22.04 -15.84
CA ILE A 208 -29.41 -22.04 -14.40
C ILE A 208 -28.36 -23.08 -13.96
N ILE A 209 -27.09 -22.64 -13.94
CA ILE A 209 -26.22 -22.95 -12.81
C ILE A 209 -25.91 -21.61 -12.15
N GLU A 210 -26.63 -21.29 -11.07
CA GLU A 210 -26.29 -20.19 -10.19
C GLU A 210 -24.93 -20.47 -9.54
N ASN A 211 -23.92 -19.69 -9.92
CA ASN A 211 -22.73 -19.51 -9.11
C ASN A 211 -22.38 -18.02 -9.04
N ASP A 212 -22.02 -17.59 -7.84
CA ASP A 212 -22.25 -16.22 -7.38
C ASP A 212 -21.27 -15.19 -7.97
N GLY A 213 -21.84 -14.07 -8.46
CA GLY A 213 -21.33 -12.73 -8.18
C GLY A 213 -20.05 -12.23 -8.85
N VAL A 214 -19.20 -13.05 -9.50
CA VAL A 214 -17.96 -12.55 -10.11
C VAL A 214 -18.18 -12.11 -11.56
N SER A 215 -18.74 -10.90 -11.71
CA SER A 215 -18.52 -10.09 -12.90
C SER A 215 -17.01 -9.84 -13.05
N ARG A 216 -16.32 -10.66 -13.85
CA ARG A 216 -14.89 -10.51 -14.17
C ARG A 216 -14.66 -9.11 -14.75
N ALA A 217 -14.25 -8.15 -13.92
CA ALA A 217 -13.70 -6.88 -14.38
C ALA A 217 -12.43 -7.21 -15.18
N PRO A 218 -12.44 -7.13 -16.52
CA PRO A 218 -11.48 -7.85 -17.34
C PRO A 218 -10.15 -7.11 -17.35
N ASN A 219 -9.23 -7.46 -16.44
CA ASN A 219 -7.89 -6.88 -16.33
C ASN A 219 -7.86 -5.33 -16.40
N VAL A 220 -8.88 -4.68 -15.85
CA VAL A 220 -8.99 -3.22 -15.85
C VAL A 220 -8.25 -2.67 -14.63
N VAL A 221 -7.38 -1.70 -14.86
CA VAL A 221 -6.77 -0.89 -13.81
C VAL A 221 -7.31 0.54 -13.95
N LYS A 222 -7.91 1.08 -12.88
CA LYS A 222 -8.25 2.51 -12.79
C LYS A 222 -7.26 3.17 -11.84
N PHE A 223 -6.70 4.29 -12.27
CA PHE A 223 -5.70 5.02 -11.50
C PHE A 223 -5.84 6.52 -11.72
N GLU A 224 -5.33 7.31 -10.80
CA GLU A 224 -5.28 8.76 -10.88
C GLU A 224 -3.84 9.21 -11.06
N VAL A 225 -3.64 10.24 -11.88
CA VAL A 225 -2.33 10.85 -12.12
C VAL A 225 -2.40 12.33 -11.80
N GLN A 226 -1.46 12.77 -10.95
CA GLN A 226 -1.39 14.12 -10.44
C GLN A 226 0.05 14.62 -10.51
N LEU A 227 0.25 15.81 -11.11
CA LEU A 227 1.51 16.53 -11.02
C LEU A 227 1.45 17.55 -9.89
N TYR A 228 2.37 17.46 -8.94
CA TYR A 228 2.53 18.38 -7.82
C TYR A 228 3.75 19.28 -8.01
N LYS A 229 3.71 20.51 -7.50
CA LYS A 229 4.90 21.35 -7.33
C LYS A 229 5.52 21.08 -5.95
N THR A 230 6.81 20.78 -5.90
CA THR A 230 7.57 20.59 -4.65
C THR A 230 8.21 21.89 -4.17
N ARG A 231 8.75 21.90 -2.95
CA ARG A 231 9.42 23.09 -2.37
C ARG A 231 10.74 23.47 -3.07
N GLU A 232 11.33 22.56 -3.84
CA GLU A 232 12.65 22.75 -4.49
C GLU A 232 12.53 23.20 -5.96
N GLU A 233 11.40 23.82 -6.36
CA GLU A 233 11.06 24.16 -7.76
C GLU A 233 11.08 22.95 -8.73
N LYS A 234 11.09 21.72 -8.20
CA LYS A 234 10.86 20.48 -8.97
C LYS A 234 9.37 20.15 -9.01
N TYR A 235 8.96 19.38 -10.00
CA TYR A 235 7.65 18.77 -10.07
C TYR A 235 7.72 17.28 -9.71
N LEU A 236 6.65 16.77 -9.09
CA LEU A 236 6.48 15.38 -8.69
C LEU A 236 5.24 14.82 -9.40
N LEU A 237 5.43 13.83 -10.28
CA LEU A 237 4.35 13.07 -10.89
C LEU A 237 4.03 11.87 -10.01
N ASP A 238 2.79 11.80 -9.52
CA ASP A 238 2.26 10.69 -8.74
C ASP A 238 1.27 9.85 -9.55
N LEU A 239 1.26 8.53 -9.29
CA LEU A 239 0.35 7.56 -9.88
C LEU A 239 -0.32 6.78 -8.74
N GLN A 240 -1.62 7.01 -8.53
CA GLN A 240 -2.38 6.39 -7.45
C GLN A 240 -3.36 5.34 -8.01
N ARG A 241 -3.21 4.07 -7.63
CA ARG A 241 -4.21 3.03 -7.97
C ARG A 241 -5.53 3.33 -7.25
N VAL A 242 -6.62 3.41 -8.02
CA VAL A 242 -7.99 3.60 -7.52
C VAL A 242 -8.72 2.27 -7.48
N GLU A 243 -8.61 1.46 -8.54
CA GLU A 243 -9.32 0.19 -8.70
C GLU A 243 -8.50 -0.79 -9.56
N GLY A 244 -8.78 -2.09 -9.43
CA GLY A 244 -8.14 -3.15 -10.21
C GLY A 244 -6.95 -3.81 -9.51
N PRO A 245 -6.37 -4.87 -10.12
CA PRO A 245 -5.35 -5.70 -9.48
C PRO A 245 -4.03 -4.97 -9.20
N GLN A 246 -3.44 -5.22 -8.03
CA GLN A 246 -2.20 -4.56 -7.59
C GLN A 246 -1.02 -4.86 -8.52
N PHE A 247 -0.84 -6.11 -8.95
CA PHE A 247 0.28 -6.50 -9.83
C PHE A 247 0.15 -5.87 -11.23
N LEU A 248 -1.03 -5.90 -11.86
CA LEU A 248 -1.26 -5.22 -13.14
C LEU A 248 -1.01 -3.71 -13.06
N PHE A 249 -1.28 -3.08 -11.92
CA PHE A 249 -0.92 -1.68 -11.70
C PHE A 249 0.61 -1.47 -11.60
N LEU A 250 1.34 -2.38 -10.98
CA LEU A 250 2.81 -2.35 -10.95
C LEU A 250 3.41 -2.59 -12.35
N ASP A 251 2.85 -3.52 -13.12
CA ASP A 251 3.24 -3.79 -14.51
C ASP A 251 3.00 -2.56 -15.39
N LEU A 252 1.85 -1.90 -15.24
CA LEU A 252 1.54 -0.62 -15.89
C LEU A 252 2.53 0.48 -15.50
N CYS A 253 2.85 0.63 -14.21
CA CYS A 253 3.84 1.60 -13.75
C CYS A 253 5.22 1.32 -14.35
N ALA A 254 5.67 0.06 -14.40
CA ALA A 254 6.93 -0.32 -15.03
C ALA A 254 6.94 -0.02 -16.54
N ALA A 255 5.87 -0.35 -17.26
CA ALA A 255 5.73 -0.05 -18.67
C ALA A 255 5.69 1.46 -18.94
N PHE A 256 4.99 2.23 -18.10
CA PHE A 256 4.93 3.69 -18.17
C PHE A 256 6.30 4.33 -17.94
N LEU A 257 7.06 3.86 -16.95
CA LEU A 257 8.44 4.28 -16.70
C LEU A 257 9.35 4.01 -17.90
N ALA A 258 9.20 2.86 -18.57
CA ALA A 258 9.97 2.53 -19.76
C ALA A 258 9.63 3.41 -20.98
N GLN A 259 8.42 3.95 -21.06
CA GLN A 259 8.01 4.85 -22.15
C GLN A 259 8.39 6.32 -21.91
N LEU A 260 8.60 6.75 -20.67
CA LEU A 260 9.06 8.10 -20.35
C LEU A 260 10.52 8.29 -20.81
N ARG A 261 10.69 9.00 -21.93
CA ARG A 261 11.99 9.31 -22.52
C ARG A 261 12.72 10.42 -21.75
N VAL A 262 13.20 10.07 -20.55
CA VAL A 262 14.06 10.87 -19.65
C VAL A 262 13.47 12.24 -19.28
N LEU A 263 12.78 12.28 -18.13
CA LEU A 263 12.33 13.50 -17.44
C LEU A 263 13.35 14.02 -16.42
#